data_AF-A0A822XTJ5-F1
#
_entry.id   AF-A0A822XTJ5-F1
#
_cell.length_a   1.000
_cell.length_b   1.000
_cell.length_c   1.000
_cell.angle_alpha   90.00
_cell.angle_beta   90.00
_cell.angle_gamma   90.00
#
_symmetry.space_group_name_H-M   'P 1'
#
loop_
_entity.id
_entity.type
_entity.pdbx_description
1 polymer ?
#
loop_
_entity_poly.entity_id
_entity_poly.type
_entity_poly.pdbx_seq_one_letter_code
_entity_poly.pdbx_strand_id
1 'polypeptide(L)'
;MDLKEELFVKADVELAYLYYGDKPEMNELMQKTMSRVSMPFMKAILESYDEFKGVERLVDVGRSAGDCLRMILQKHPHVREGVKGIHSYNFLGREEHLWL
;
A
#
# COMPACT_ATOMS: atom_id res chain seq x y z
N MET A 1 -5.90 -20.47 -12.34
CA MET A 1 -7.00 -19.59 -11.91
C MET A 1 -7.57 -18.92 -13.14
N ASP A 2 -8.90 -18.78 -13.22
CA ASP A 2 -9.62 -18.21 -14.37
C ASP A 2 -9.52 -16.67 -14.35
N LEU A 3 -9.23 -16.06 -15.49
CA LEU A 3 -9.17 -14.61 -15.69
C LEU A 3 -10.45 -13.89 -15.22
N LYS A 4 -11.60 -14.58 -15.31
CA LYS A 4 -12.89 -14.04 -14.86
C LYS A 4 -12.99 -13.92 -13.34
N GLU A 5 -12.42 -14.86 -12.60
CA GLU A 5 -12.39 -14.79 -11.14
C GLU A 5 -11.46 -13.66 -10.67
N GLU A 6 -10.30 -13.51 -11.32
CA GLU A 6 -9.36 -12.41 -11.03
C GLU A 6 -9.97 -11.03 -11.34
N LEU A 7 -10.65 -10.89 -12.48
CA LEU A 7 -11.38 -9.66 -12.83
C LEU A 7 -12.52 -9.36 -11.85
N PHE A 8 -13.25 -10.39 -11.40
CA PHE A 8 -14.34 -10.24 -10.45
C PHE A 8 -13.82 -9.82 -9.07
N VAL A 9 -12.77 -10.47 -8.57
CA VAL A 9 -12.13 -10.14 -7.29
C VAL A 9 -11.51 -8.74 -7.32
N LYS A 10 -10.86 -8.37 -8.44
CA LYS A 10 -10.29 -7.02 -8.63
C LYS A 10 -11.38 -5.95 -8.61
N ALA A 11 -12.48 -6.19 -9.32
CA ALA A 11 -13.61 -5.27 -9.34
C ALA A 11 -14.23 -5.08 -7.95
N ASP A 12 -14.36 -6.15 -7.17
CA ASP A 12 -14.94 -6.09 -5.82
C ASP A 12 -14.03 -5.33 -4.84
N VAL A 13 -12.71 -5.53 -4.92
CA VAL A 13 -11.73 -4.80 -4.10
C VAL A 13 -11.68 -3.32 -4.48
N GLU A 14 -11.60 -2.98 -5.77
CA GLU A 14 -11.66 -1.59 -6.23
C GLU A 14 -12.97 -0.92 -5.81
N LEU A 15 -14.11 -1.62 -5.94
CA LEU A 15 -15.40 -1.11 -5.52
C LEU A 15 -15.48 -0.88 -4.01
N ALA A 16 -14.92 -1.78 -3.19
CA ALA A 16 -14.81 -1.59 -1.75
C ALA A 16 -13.96 -0.34 -1.42
N TYR A 17 -12.81 -0.18 -2.07
CA TYR A 17 -11.93 0.98 -1.87
C TYR A 17 -12.56 2.30 -2.35
N LEU A 18 -13.37 2.29 -3.41
CA LEU A 18 -14.17 3.44 -3.82
C LEU A 18 -15.27 3.74 -2.80
N TYR A 19 -16.04 2.73 -2.42
CA TYR A 19 -17.17 2.86 -1.50
C TYR A 19 -16.78 3.36 -0.10
N TYR A 20 -15.67 2.83 0.45
CA TYR A 20 -15.12 3.27 1.73
C TYR A 20 -14.33 4.57 1.59
N GLY A 21 -13.60 4.76 0.48
CA GLY A 21 -12.83 5.97 0.20
C GLY A 21 -13.69 7.23 0.16
N ASP A 22 -14.91 7.13 -0.38
CA ASP A 22 -15.85 8.26 -0.48
C ASP A 22 -16.48 8.64 0.87
N LYS A 23 -16.27 7.84 1.93
CA LYS A 23 -16.82 8.08 3.28
C LYS A 23 -15.67 8.29 4.27
N PRO A 24 -15.41 9.53 4.72
CA PRO A 24 -14.24 9.85 5.55
C PRO A 24 -14.07 8.95 6.78
N GLU A 25 -15.15 8.71 7.53
CA GLU A 25 -15.13 7.88 8.74
C GLU A 25 -14.80 6.41 8.44
N MET A 26 -15.36 5.88 7.35
CA MET A 26 -15.12 4.50 6.94
C MET A 26 -13.72 4.33 6.34
N ASN A 27 -13.26 5.31 5.56
CA ASN A 27 -11.88 5.33 5.07
C ASN A 27 -10.91 5.31 6.26
N GLU A 28 -11.11 6.18 7.26
CA GLU A 28 -10.27 6.19 8.46
C GLU A 28 -10.28 4.84 9.20
N LEU A 29 -11.46 4.23 9.36
CA LEU A 29 -11.59 2.91 9.98
C LEU A 29 -10.83 1.84 9.18
N MET A 30 -10.97 1.83 7.85
CA MET A 30 -10.27 0.91 6.96
C MET A 30 -8.77 1.10 7.06
N GLN A 31 -8.26 2.34 7.00
CA GLN A 31 -6.83 2.65 7.15
C GLN A 31 -6.27 2.15 8.48
N LYS A 32 -6.96 2.43 9.59
CA LYS A 32 -6.57 1.96 10.92
C LYS A 32 -6.57 0.44 11.00
N THR A 33 -7.57 -0.21 10.41
CA THR A 33 -7.67 -1.68 10.40
C THR A 33 -6.51 -2.29 9.61
N MET A 34 -6.25 -1.77 8.41
CA MET A 34 -5.13 -2.23 7.58
C MET A 34 -3.79 -2.04 8.28
N SER A 35 -3.58 -0.89 8.93
CA SER A 35 -2.39 -0.63 9.74
C SER A 35 -2.21 -1.65 10.87
N ARG A 36 -3.27 -1.92 11.65
CA ARG A 36 -3.23 -2.89 12.75
C ARG A 36 -2.92 -4.30 12.27
N VAL A 37 -3.36 -4.66 11.07
CA VAL A 37 -3.06 -5.96 10.45
C VAL A 37 -1.64 -5.99 9.91
N SER A 38 -1.20 -4.97 9.17
CA SER A 38 0.07 -5.00 8.42
C SER A 38 1.30 -4.76 9.28
N MET A 39 1.23 -3.92 10.31
CA MET A 39 2.40 -3.57 11.13
C MET A 39 3.05 -4.78 11.83
N PRO A 40 2.32 -5.73 12.44
CA PRO A 40 2.93 -6.93 13.01
C PRO A 40 3.73 -7.76 11.98
N PHE A 41 3.21 -7.91 10.75
CA PHE A 41 3.93 -8.60 9.69
C PHE A 41 5.17 -7.83 9.26
N MET A 42 5.05 -6.50 9.08
CA MET A 42 6.20 -5.67 8.73
C MET A 42 7.28 -5.71 9.81
N LYS A 43 6.89 -5.75 11.09
CA LYS A 43 7.84 -5.95 12.19
C LYS A 43 8.62 -7.26 12.05
N ALA A 44 7.93 -8.37 11.80
CA ALA A 44 8.56 -9.68 11.63
C ALA A 44 9.48 -9.73 10.39
N ILE A 45 9.08 -9.07 9.30
CA ILE A 45 9.91 -8.88 8.11
C ILE A 45 11.17 -8.11 8.49
N LEU A 46 11.04 -6.96 9.15
CA LEU A 46 12.18 -6.14 9.54
C LEU A 46 13.13 -6.87 10.51
N GLU A 47 12.66 -7.81 11.31
CA GLU A 47 13.50 -8.63 12.20
C GLU A 47 14.36 -9.66 11.44
N SER A 48 13.95 -10.08 10.25
CA SER A 48 14.59 -11.16 9.49
C SER A 48 15.17 -10.73 8.14
N TYR A 49 14.73 -9.60 7.60
CA TYR A 49 15.07 -9.10 6.28
C TYR A 49 15.98 -7.87 6.38
N ASP A 50 17.24 -8.06 6.01
CA ASP A 50 18.30 -7.07 6.10
C ASP A 50 18.63 -6.39 4.76
N GLU A 51 17.98 -6.80 3.67
CA GLU A 51 18.34 -6.43 2.29
C GLU A 51 17.80 -5.07 1.85
N PHE A 52 17.28 -4.24 2.77
CA PHE A 52 17.14 -2.81 2.52
C PHE A 52 18.51 -2.09 2.41
N LYS A 53 19.62 -2.80 2.68
CA LYS A 53 20.99 -2.31 2.49
C LYS A 53 21.21 -1.86 1.04
N GLY A 54 21.62 -0.60 0.86
CA GLY A 54 21.88 -0.02 -0.46
C GLY A 54 20.66 0.55 -1.17
N VAL A 55 19.45 0.41 -0.60
CA VAL A 55 18.26 1.11 -1.09
C VAL A 55 18.34 2.59 -0.68
N GLU A 56 18.30 3.48 -1.66
CA GLU A 56 18.24 4.94 -1.41
C GLU A 56 16.82 5.49 -1.48
N ARG A 57 15.98 4.90 -2.32
CA ARG A 57 14.59 5.30 -2.54
C ARG A 57 13.67 4.08 -2.45
N LEU A 58 12.59 4.22 -1.70
CA LEU A 58 11.55 3.22 -1.56
C LEU A 58 10.19 3.80 -1.95
N VAL A 59 9.42 3.01 -2.69
CA VAL A 59 8.04 3.33 -3.05
C VAL A 59 7.12 2.32 -2.35
N ASP A 60 6.19 2.82 -1.54
CA ASP A 60 5.07 2.04 -0.99
C ASP A 60 3.85 2.20 -1.89
N VAL A 61 3.59 1.20 -2.74
CA VAL A 61 2.44 1.21 -3.65
C VAL A 61 1.22 0.61 -2.94
N GLY A 62 0.24 1.45 -2.65
CA GLY A 62 -1.01 1.05 -2.04
C GLY A 62 -1.74 2.23 -1.43
N ARG A 63 -3.05 2.09 -1.21
CA ARG A 63 -3.87 3.16 -0.61
C ARG A 63 -3.73 3.23 0.92
N SER A 64 -2.76 2.56 1.53
CA SER A 64 -2.57 2.50 2.99
C SER A 64 -2.00 3.80 3.58
N ALA A 65 -2.10 3.97 4.90
CA ALA A 65 -1.61 5.13 5.63
C ALA A 65 -0.06 5.28 5.65
N GLY A 66 0.66 4.28 5.13
CA GLY A 66 2.12 4.27 5.02
C GLY A 66 2.84 3.93 6.33
N ASP A 67 2.17 3.24 7.27
CA ASP A 67 2.80 2.80 8.53
C ASP A 67 3.98 1.86 8.28
N CYS A 68 3.82 0.93 7.33
CA CYS A 68 4.89 0.01 6.94
C CYS A 68 6.10 0.77 6.38
N LEU A 69 5.88 1.73 5.46
CA LEU A 69 6.94 2.60 4.97
C LEU A 69 7.64 3.35 6.10
N ARG A 70 6.89 3.92 7.05
CA ARG A 70 7.47 4.58 8.23
C ARG A 70 8.35 3.64 9.04
N MET A 71 7.91 2.42 9.30
CA MET A 71 8.69 1.42 10.03
C MET A 71 10.00 1.09 9.32
N ILE A 72 9.97 0.95 7.99
CA ILE A 72 11.18 0.70 7.19
C ILE A 72 12.14 1.89 7.29
N LEU A 73 11.67 3.11 7.05
CA LEU A 73 12.51 4.32 7.11
C LEU A 73 13.10 4.55 8.51
N GLN A 74 12.36 4.22 9.58
CA GLN A 74 12.86 4.31 10.95
C GLN A 74 14.00 3.31 11.23
N LYS A 75 13.89 2.08 10.72
CA LYS A 75 14.93 1.06 10.89
C LYS A 75 16.13 1.27 9.97
N HIS A 76 15.90 1.85 8.79
CA HIS A 76 16.88 2.02 7.72
C HIS A 76 17.03 3.52 7.36
N PRO A 77 17.66 4.33 8.24
CA PRO A 77 17.79 5.77 8.03
C PRO A 77 18.67 6.15 6.83
N HIS A 78 19.37 5.18 6.21
CA HIS A 78 20.09 5.38 4.96
C HIS A 78 19.16 5.47 3.74
N VAL A 79 17.91 5.01 3.84
CA VAL A 79 16.90 5.21 2.80
C VAL A 79 16.46 6.68 2.86
N ARG A 80 16.87 7.45 1.85
CA ARG A 80 16.74 8.91 1.82
C ARG A 80 15.35 9.38 1.40
N GLU A 81 14.63 8.55 0.66
CA GLU A 81 13.36 8.92 0.08
C GLU A 81 12.35 7.78 0.19
N GLY A 82 11.24 8.06 0.87
CA GLY A 82 10.08 7.18 0.90
C GLY A 82 8.89 7.89 0.28
N VAL A 83 8.33 7.32 -0.78
CA VAL A 83 7.18 7.88 -1.50
C VAL A 83 6.01 6.92 -1.41
N LYS A 84 4.81 7.46 -1.19
CA LYS A 84 3.57 6.67 -1.33
C LYS A 84 3.08 6.78 -2.76
N GLY A 85 2.69 5.65 -3.33
CA GLY A 85 2.09 5.59 -4.66
C GLY A 85 0.75 4.90 -4.61
N ILE A 86 -0.15 5.27 -5.52
CA ILE A 86 -1.32 4.46 -5.84
C ILE A 86 -1.15 3.95 -7.27
N HIS A 87 -1.37 2.65 -7.46
CA HIS A 87 -1.58 2.09 -8.78
C HIS A 87 -3.08 2.14 -9.08
N SER A 88 -3.46 2.90 -10.10
CA SER A 88 -4.84 2.97 -10.58
C SER A 88 -4.87 2.82 -12.09
N TYR A 89 -6.09 2.65 -12.62
CA TYR A 89 -6.36 2.66 -14.05
C TYR A 89 -7.26 3.85 -14.34
N ASN A 90 -6.93 4.62 -15.38
CA ASN A 90 -7.82 5.68 -15.82
C ASN A 90 -9.08 5.12 -16.51
N PHE A 91 -10.00 6.01 -16.86
CA PHE A 91 -11.25 5.68 -17.58
C PHE A 91 -11.03 5.00 -18.96
N LEU A 92 -9.79 4.98 -19.47
CA LEU A 92 -9.42 4.29 -20.72
C LEU A 92 -8.75 2.94 -20.44
N GLY A 93 -8.74 2.48 -19.18
CA GLY A 93 -8.11 1.22 -18.76
C GLY A 93 -6.59 1.23 -18.87
N ARG A 94 -5.95 2.40 -18.96
CA ARG A 94 -4.48 2.50 -18.96
C ARG A 94 -3.98 2.71 -17.55
N GLU A 95 -2.87 2.05 -17.24
CA GLU A 95 -2.15 2.21 -15.98
C GLU A 95 -1.72 3.67 -15.77
N GLU A 96 -1.96 4.16 -14.57
CA GLU A 96 -1.45 5.44 -14.11
C GLU A 96 -0.81 5.25 -12.74
N HIS A 97 0.34 5.89 -12.55
CA HIS A 97 1.03 5.95 -11.28
C HIS A 97 0.84 7.34 -10.70
N LEU A 98 0.11 7.42 -9.60
CA LEU A 98 -0.09 8.66 -8.87
C LEU A 98 0.80 8.65 -7.63
N TRP A 99 1.77 9.56 -7.61
CA TRP A 99 2.64 9.81 -6.46
C TRP A 99 1.93 10.79 -5.52
N LEU A 100 1.79 10.43 -4.24
CA LEU A 100 1.10 11.21 -3.20
C LEU A 100 2.06 12.02 -2.33
#